data_AF-A0A6V7WTW8-F1
#
_entry.id   AF-A0A6V7WTW8-F1
#
_cell.length_a   1.000
_cell.length_b   1.000
_cell.length_c   1.000
_cell.angle_alpha   90.00
_cell.angle_beta   90.00
_cell.angle_gamma   90.00
#
_symmetry.space_group_name_H-M   'P 1'
#
loop_
_entity.id
_entity.type
_entity.pdbx_description
1 polymer ?
#
loop_
_entity_poly.entity_id
_entity_poly.type
_entity_poly.pdbx_seq_one_letter_code
_entity_poly.pdbx_strand_id
1 'polypeptide(L)'
;MSPPPLKRSRMFLIDNLLQKGGGDYVKQLGEETKLTKKFNMTKLTTKFLINRLPPSPESLLQEIFQTCIDKTISTSREHQLEPDQLGCIVSSQLLETDIWIPIRDITNNTIDAILNQFLKVAQSKKQDNGMLWGEPFTVSVTTIDKQNIPRIRVISGSGGKSTRRINDKNLIKIRNTDNLCLFYALMASYVYSIFSWPKWKFYDYMHSRRGMTHQLEQDTKKLLRDVGAPLDQPSYDAQNWVPKVVNYWNTLNIGMFKVYIFGEFAEEPIFKYGQEKFDTPIILYHHNQHFDGVRRASDLFGEAYCLFCEKTYNRPKDHATSCKVKCQNCSRIGPKFPCQP
;
A
#
# COMPACT_ATOMS: atom_id res chain seq x y z
N MET A 1 49.21 12.57 5.60
CA MET A 1 47.75 12.47 5.36
C MET A 1 47.18 11.55 6.42
N SER A 2 46.43 12.10 7.37
CA SER A 2 45.86 11.34 8.49
C SER A 2 44.66 10.50 8.02
N PRO A 3 44.45 9.30 8.56
CA PRO A 3 43.27 8.49 8.23
C PRO A 3 41.99 9.18 8.73
N PRO A 4 40.84 8.95 8.08
CA PRO A 4 39.57 9.49 8.52
C PRO A 4 39.20 8.92 9.91
N PRO A 5 38.54 9.69 10.78
CA PRO A 5 38.20 9.23 12.12
C PRO A 5 37.23 8.06 12.02
N LEU A 6 37.59 6.94 12.63
CA LEU A 6 36.70 5.81 12.87
C LEU A 6 35.43 6.33 13.57
N LYS A 7 34.28 6.20 12.92
CA LYS A 7 32.96 6.41 13.55
C LYS A 7 32.85 5.46 14.74
N ARG A 8 33.17 5.96 15.94
CA ARG A 8 32.90 5.26 17.19
C ARG A 8 31.42 4.89 17.23
N SER A 9 31.19 3.60 17.44
CA SER A 9 29.89 2.95 17.52
C SER A 9 28.92 3.69 18.46
N ARG A 10 27.78 4.12 17.92
CA ARG A 10 26.61 4.60 18.68
C ARG A 10 26.00 3.54 19.63
N MET A 11 26.56 2.33 19.71
CA MET A 11 26.18 1.32 20.69
C MET A 11 26.43 1.75 22.15
N PHE A 12 27.38 2.65 22.43
CA PHE A 12 27.67 3.11 23.80
C PHE A 12 26.65 4.11 24.38
N LEU A 13 25.65 4.52 23.59
CA LEU A 13 24.58 5.40 24.05
C LEU A 13 23.42 4.62 24.70
N ILE A 14 23.28 3.32 24.41
CA ILE A 14 22.17 2.49 24.88
C ILE A 14 22.32 2.16 26.37
N ASP A 15 23.53 1.79 26.82
CA ASP A 15 23.77 1.54 28.25
C ASP A 15 23.67 2.83 29.08
N ASN A 16 23.93 4.00 28.49
CA ASN A 16 23.82 5.28 29.20
C ASN A 16 22.37 5.81 29.27
N LEU A 17 21.49 5.50 28.32
CA LEU A 17 20.06 5.80 28.46
C LEU A 17 19.36 4.92 29.51
N LEU A 18 19.88 3.71 29.73
CA LEU A 18 19.39 2.81 30.79
C LEU A 18 20.07 3.01 32.15
N GLN A 19 21.26 3.64 32.23
CA GLN A 19 22.00 3.80 33.49
C GLN A 19 22.40 5.22 33.90
N LYS A 20 22.44 6.24 33.02
CA LYS A 20 22.83 7.61 33.42
C LYS A 20 22.13 8.71 32.60
N GLY A 21 21.04 9.24 33.15
CA GLY A 21 20.72 10.67 33.03
C GLY A 21 19.44 11.09 32.29
N GLY A 22 18.68 10.16 31.70
CA GLY A 22 17.29 10.41 31.29
C GLY A 22 16.38 9.86 32.37
N GLY A 23 15.55 10.69 33.01
CA GLY A 23 14.67 10.23 34.10
C GLY A 23 13.80 9.05 33.70
N ASP A 24 13.23 8.39 34.71
CA ASP A 24 12.36 7.20 34.76
C ASP A 24 11.08 7.23 33.88
N TYR A 25 11.12 7.94 32.76
CA TYR A 25 9.99 8.29 31.92
C TYR A 25 9.56 7.11 31.04
N VAL A 26 10.47 6.38 30.38
CA VAL A 26 10.14 5.31 29.43
C VAL A 26 10.72 3.97 29.86
N LYS A 27 9.89 2.92 29.82
CA LYS A 27 10.29 1.52 30.03
C LYS A 27 10.03 0.70 28.77
N GLN A 28 11.05 0.04 28.25
CA GLN A 28 10.88 -0.99 27.22
C GLN A 28 10.34 -2.28 27.86
N LEU A 29 9.21 -2.78 27.37
CA LEU A 29 8.51 -3.95 27.92
C LEU A 29 8.79 -5.23 27.13
N GLY A 30 9.19 -5.11 25.87
CA GLY A 30 9.44 -6.27 25.01
C GLY A 30 9.87 -5.85 23.63
N GLU A 31 10.50 -6.79 22.93
CA GLU A 31 11.01 -6.59 21.57
C GLU A 31 10.89 -7.88 20.78
N GLU A 32 10.44 -7.75 19.54
CA GLU A 32 10.33 -8.86 18.60
C GLU A 32 10.93 -8.43 17.27
N THR A 33 11.87 -9.23 16.76
CA THR A 33 12.44 -9.05 15.42
C THR A 33 11.95 -10.15 14.50
N LYS A 34 11.43 -9.76 13.34
CA LYS A 34 11.01 -10.67 12.27
C LYS A 34 11.78 -10.37 11.00
N LEU A 35 12.68 -11.28 10.64
CA LEU A 35 13.39 -11.25 9.36
C LEU A 35 12.63 -12.06 8.32
N THR A 36 12.35 -11.46 7.17
CA THR A 36 11.74 -12.14 6.02
C THR A 36 12.68 -12.07 4.83
N LYS A 37 13.57 -13.08 4.74
CA LYS A 37 14.59 -13.19 3.68
C LYS A 37 14.01 -13.14 2.27
N LYS A 38 12.79 -13.66 2.06
CA LYS A 38 12.12 -13.64 0.75
C LYS A 38 11.91 -12.22 0.20
N PHE A 39 11.70 -11.25 1.08
CA PHE A 39 11.40 -9.86 0.70
C PHE A 39 12.51 -8.90 1.14
N ASN A 40 13.68 -9.43 1.55
CA ASN A 40 14.75 -8.66 2.19
C ASN A 40 14.23 -7.64 3.18
N MET A 41 13.30 -8.09 4.03
CA MET A 41 12.55 -7.24 4.93
C MET A 41 12.89 -7.60 6.37
N THR A 42 13.19 -6.58 7.17
CA THR A 42 13.32 -6.71 8.63
C THR A 42 12.27 -5.86 9.30
N LYS A 43 11.44 -6.49 10.13
CA LYS A 43 10.48 -5.80 10.98
C LYS A 43 10.90 -5.92 12.43
N LEU A 44 11.09 -4.80 13.10
CA LEU A 44 11.32 -4.72 14.54
C LEU A 44 10.06 -4.16 15.19
N THR A 45 9.50 -4.87 16.15
CA THR A 45 8.37 -4.41 16.97
C THR A 45 8.86 -4.23 18.39
N THR A 46 8.84 -2.99 18.88
CA THR A 46 9.25 -2.69 20.26
C THR A 46 8.07 -2.17 21.05
N LYS A 47 7.86 -2.70 22.24
CA LYS A 47 6.80 -2.30 23.17
C LYS A 47 7.38 -1.39 24.25
N PHE A 48 6.76 -0.23 24.43
CA PHE A 48 7.16 0.79 25.40
C PHE A 48 6.01 1.11 26.35
N LEU A 49 6.34 1.57 27.54
CA LEU A 49 5.43 2.18 28.50
C LEU A 49 6.04 3.50 28.94
N ILE A 50 5.26 4.58 28.90
CA ILE A 50 5.70 5.86 29.42
C ILE A 50 5.05 6.13 30.77
N ASN A 51 5.86 6.07 31.82
CA ASN A 51 5.44 6.15 33.23
C ASN A 51 5.16 7.59 33.68
N ARG A 52 5.84 8.56 33.09
CA ARG A 52 5.73 9.98 33.45
C ARG A 52 5.82 10.86 32.21
N LEU A 53 5.13 11.99 32.21
CA LEU A 53 5.17 12.95 31.11
C LEU A 53 6.42 13.85 31.28
N PRO A 54 7.36 13.88 30.31
CA PRO A 54 8.50 14.79 30.39
C PRO A 54 8.09 16.23 30.00
N PRO A 55 8.94 17.23 30.30
CA PRO A 55 8.71 18.62 29.89
C PRO A 55 8.62 18.83 28.37
N SER A 56 9.28 17.95 27.59
CA SER A 56 9.20 17.92 26.12
C SER A 56 8.81 16.52 25.64
N PRO A 57 7.50 16.23 25.48
CA PRO A 57 7.02 14.92 25.04
C PRO A 57 7.42 14.60 23.59
N GLU A 58 7.56 15.62 22.75
CA GLU A 58 7.91 15.45 21.33
C GLU A 58 9.35 14.97 21.16
N SER A 59 10.29 15.55 21.91
CA SER A 59 11.70 15.14 21.88
C SER A 59 11.87 13.68 22.31
N LEU A 60 11.13 13.25 23.34
CA LEU A 60 11.17 11.86 23.79
C LEU A 60 10.62 10.89 22.73
N LEU A 61 9.52 11.24 22.05
CA LEU A 61 8.98 10.41 20.97
C LEU A 61 9.93 10.36 19.77
N GLN A 62 10.57 11.47 19.43
CA GLN A 62 11.59 11.53 18.39
C GLN A 62 12.75 10.58 18.70
N GLU A 63 13.23 10.57 19.94
CA GLU A 63 14.28 9.66 20.40
C GLU A 63 13.84 8.18 20.35
N ILE A 64 12.61 7.87 20.77
CA ILE A 64 12.05 6.50 20.69
C ILE A 64 12.01 6.04 19.23
N PHE A 65 11.47 6.87 18.33
CA PHE A 65 11.39 6.52 16.90
C PHE A 65 12.77 6.39 16.28
N GLN A 66 13.69 7.32 16.56
CA GLN A 66 15.07 7.24 16.10
C GLN A 66 15.72 5.93 16.54
N THR A 67 15.55 5.55 17.80
CA THR A 67 16.12 4.32 18.36
C THR A 67 15.59 3.09 17.64
N CYS A 68 14.26 2.99 17.47
CA CYS A 68 13.64 1.89 16.75
C CYS A 68 14.15 1.80 15.30
N ILE A 69 14.31 2.94 14.63
CA ILE A 69 14.80 3.01 13.25
C ILE A 69 16.27 2.60 13.15
N ASP A 70 17.14 3.22 13.95
CA ASP A 70 18.57 2.93 13.98
C ASP A 70 18.82 1.45 14.31
N LYS A 71 18.06 0.90 15.26
CA LYS A 71 18.14 -0.52 15.62
C LYS A 71 17.67 -1.41 14.49
N THR A 72 16.54 -1.12 13.85
CA THR A 72 16.04 -1.91 12.72
C THR A 72 17.02 -1.89 11.54
N ILE A 73 17.60 -0.72 11.22
CA ILE A 73 18.61 -0.59 10.16
C ILE A 73 19.88 -1.37 10.52
N SER A 74 20.33 -1.29 11.77
CA SER A 74 21.52 -2.04 12.24
C SER A 74 21.29 -3.55 12.16
N THR A 75 20.14 -4.03 12.63
CA THR A 75 19.75 -5.45 12.54
C THR A 75 19.61 -5.91 11.09
N SER A 76 19.08 -5.07 10.18
CA SER A 76 19.10 -5.39 8.74
C SER A 76 20.52 -5.56 8.20
N ARG A 77 21.44 -4.67 8.56
CA ARG A 77 22.85 -4.74 8.14
C ARG A 77 23.60 -5.93 8.74
N GLU A 78 23.33 -6.30 9.98
CA GLU A 78 23.85 -7.53 10.59
C GLU A 78 23.42 -8.78 9.80
N HIS A 79 22.24 -8.73 9.18
CA HIS A 79 21.74 -9.76 8.28
C HIS A 79 22.14 -9.56 6.81
N GLN A 80 23.15 -8.73 6.53
CA GLN A 80 23.69 -8.44 5.19
C GLN A 80 22.67 -7.82 4.23
N LEU A 81 21.68 -7.11 4.76
CA LEU A 81 20.74 -6.30 3.98
C LEU A 81 21.14 -4.83 4.06
N GLU A 82 21.04 -4.12 2.94
CA GLU A 82 21.21 -2.67 2.85
C GLU A 82 19.84 -1.99 2.68
N PRO A 83 19.14 -1.66 3.78
CA PRO A 83 17.80 -1.12 3.69
C PRO A 83 17.81 0.25 3.01
N ASP A 84 16.98 0.40 1.99
CA ASP A 84 16.78 1.65 1.24
C ASP A 84 15.39 2.25 1.45
N GLN A 85 14.44 1.45 1.99
CA GLN A 85 13.10 1.92 2.35
C GLN A 85 12.73 1.58 3.80
N LEU A 86 11.89 2.41 4.42
CA LEU A 86 11.24 2.09 5.69
C LEU A 86 9.77 2.52 5.77
N GLY A 87 8.99 1.78 6.56
CA GLY A 87 7.68 2.17 7.07
C GLY A 87 7.61 2.03 8.59
N CYS A 88 6.62 2.65 9.22
CA CYS A 88 6.44 2.61 10.66
C CYS A 88 4.96 2.48 11.02
N ILE A 89 4.66 1.73 12.08
CA ILE A 89 3.32 1.61 12.66
C ILE A 89 3.42 1.89 14.15
N VAL A 90 2.58 2.80 14.65
CA VAL A 90 2.44 3.06 16.08
C VAL A 90 1.05 2.64 16.53
N SER A 91 0.98 1.69 17.45
CA SER A 91 -0.27 1.10 17.95
C SER A 91 -0.34 1.22 19.46
N SER A 92 -1.49 1.63 20.01
CA SER A 92 -1.74 1.75 21.45
C SER A 92 -3.22 1.52 21.72
N GLN A 93 -3.58 1.05 22.91
CA GLN A 93 -4.99 0.97 23.34
C GLN A 93 -5.63 2.36 23.48
N LEU A 94 -4.80 3.39 23.67
CA LEU A 94 -5.24 4.78 23.75
C LEU A 94 -5.48 5.40 22.36
N LEU A 95 -5.16 4.68 21.28
CA LEU A 95 -5.42 5.09 19.91
C LEU A 95 -6.63 4.31 19.37
N GLU A 96 -7.64 5.03 18.87
CA GLU A 96 -8.80 4.39 18.19
C GLU A 96 -8.38 3.62 16.93
N THR A 97 -7.32 4.07 16.27
CA THR A 97 -6.72 3.39 15.12
C THR A 97 -5.21 3.57 15.15
N ASP A 98 -4.50 2.55 14.69
CA ASP A 98 -3.05 2.59 14.51
C ASP A 98 -2.64 3.74 13.60
N ILE A 99 -1.52 4.37 13.97
CA ILE A 99 -0.89 5.40 13.16
C ILE A 99 0.06 4.70 12.20
N TRP A 100 -0.38 4.58 10.95
CA TRP A 100 0.37 3.94 9.90
C TRP A 100 1.15 4.96 9.07
N ILE A 101 2.44 4.70 8.91
CA ILE A 101 3.35 5.48 8.07
C ILE A 101 3.81 4.56 6.94
N PRO A 102 3.44 4.86 5.69
CA PRO A 102 3.71 3.98 4.56
C PRO A 102 5.21 3.83 4.33
N ILE A 103 5.58 2.71 3.71
CA ILE A 103 6.96 2.43 3.33
C ILE A 103 7.40 3.45 2.27
N ARG A 104 8.53 4.11 2.55
CA ARG A 104 9.12 5.18 1.72
C ARG A 104 10.64 5.11 1.78
N ASP A 105 11.31 5.78 0.86
CA ASP A 105 12.77 5.82 0.81
C ASP A 105 13.36 6.43 2.10
N ILE A 106 14.48 5.86 2.56
CA ILE A 106 15.21 6.38 3.72
C ILE A 106 15.97 7.63 3.27
N THR A 107 15.58 8.77 3.82
CA THR A 107 16.20 10.08 3.60
C THR A 107 16.67 10.67 4.92
N ASN A 108 17.46 11.74 4.88
CA ASN A 108 17.95 12.40 6.10
C ASN A 108 16.83 12.95 7.01
N ASN A 109 15.64 13.24 6.46
CA ASN A 109 14.52 13.85 7.19
C ASN A 109 13.45 12.84 7.61
N THR A 110 13.74 11.54 7.51
CA THR A 110 12.71 10.52 7.64
C THR A 110 12.10 10.42 9.04
N ILE A 111 12.88 10.71 10.10
CA ILE A 111 12.40 10.75 11.49
C ILE A 111 11.47 11.94 11.71
N ASP A 112 11.85 13.13 11.28
CA ASP A 112 11.02 14.33 11.42
C ASP A 112 9.73 14.19 10.62
N ALA A 113 9.79 13.55 9.45
CA ALA A 113 8.61 13.24 8.65
C ALA A 113 7.73 12.15 9.30
N ILE A 114 8.28 11.26 10.14
CA ILE A 114 7.52 10.28 10.94
C ILE A 114 6.82 11.01 12.08
N LEU A 115 7.57 11.82 12.83
CA LEU A 115 7.08 12.58 13.97
C LEU A 115 5.99 13.58 13.56
N ASN A 116 6.20 14.36 12.49
CA ASN A 116 5.21 15.31 11.99
C ASN A 116 3.91 14.62 11.55
N GLN A 117 4.01 13.43 10.94
CA GLN A 117 2.83 12.67 10.55
C GLN A 117 2.10 12.12 11.79
N PHE A 118 2.85 11.66 12.79
CA PHE A 118 2.30 11.24 14.08
C PHE A 118 1.56 12.39 14.77
N LEU A 119 2.19 13.57 14.90
CA LEU A 119 1.60 14.75 15.54
C LEU A 119 0.34 15.24 14.82
N LYS A 120 0.34 15.27 13.48
CA LYS A 120 -0.86 15.61 12.69
C LYS A 120 -2.02 14.65 12.96
N VAL A 121 -1.75 13.34 12.98
CA VAL A 121 -2.79 12.33 13.22
C VAL A 121 -3.29 12.41 14.66
N ALA A 122 -2.41 12.64 15.63
CA ALA A 122 -2.79 12.87 17.04
C ALA A 122 -3.66 14.13 17.20
N GLN A 123 -3.30 15.25 16.57
CA GLN A 123 -4.00 16.53 16.67
C GLN A 123 -5.40 16.49 16.01
N SER A 124 -5.52 15.89 14.82
CA SER A 124 -6.78 15.82 14.06
C SER A 124 -7.89 15.05 14.75
N LYS A 125 -7.56 14.16 15.69
CA LYS A 125 -8.52 13.30 16.38
C LYS A 125 -9.15 13.93 17.63
N LYS A 126 -8.87 15.21 17.93
CA LYS A 126 -9.35 15.88 19.17
C LYS A 126 -9.19 15.01 20.42
N GLN A 127 -8.12 14.22 20.49
CA GLN A 127 -7.77 13.56 21.74
C GLN A 127 -7.35 14.67 22.69
N ASP A 128 -8.11 14.89 23.77
CA ASP A 128 -7.93 16.00 24.72
C ASP A 128 -6.56 16.03 25.41
N ASN A 129 -5.68 15.07 25.12
CA ASN A 129 -4.23 15.14 25.21
C ASN A 129 -3.73 13.92 24.43
N GLY A 130 -2.90 14.07 23.39
CA GLY A 130 -2.34 12.96 22.60
C GLY A 130 -1.49 12.00 23.44
N MET A 131 -2.12 11.15 24.24
CA MET A 131 -1.45 10.41 25.28
C MET A 131 -1.15 8.99 24.82
N LEU A 132 0.11 8.72 24.49
CA LEU A 132 0.71 7.38 24.56
C LEU A 132 1.18 7.05 26.00
N TRP A 133 0.78 7.88 26.96
CA TRP A 133 1.25 7.86 28.35
C TRP A 133 0.29 7.04 29.21
N GLY A 134 0.80 6.37 30.23
CA GLY A 134 0.00 5.58 31.17
C GLY A 134 -0.34 4.16 30.69
N GLU A 135 -0.42 3.92 29.37
CA GLU A 135 -0.63 2.58 28.81
C GLU A 135 0.51 2.16 27.86
N PRO A 136 0.80 0.86 27.74
CA PRO A 136 1.78 0.38 26.79
C PRO A 136 1.39 0.65 25.34
N PHE A 137 2.37 1.08 24.54
CA PHE A 137 2.24 1.21 23.09
C PHE A 137 3.35 0.45 22.37
N THR A 138 3.17 0.23 21.08
CA THR A 138 4.13 -0.48 20.23
C THR A 138 4.55 0.39 19.07
N VAL A 139 5.84 0.32 18.75
CA VAL A 139 6.43 0.91 17.55
C VAL A 139 6.97 -0.23 16.71
N SER A 140 6.33 -0.45 15.56
CA SER A 140 6.78 -1.40 14.55
C SER A 140 7.50 -0.65 13.44
N VAL A 141 8.80 -0.87 13.28
CA VAL A 141 9.56 -0.34 12.15
C VAL A 141 9.84 -1.47 11.16
N THR A 142 9.51 -1.24 9.90
CA THR A 142 9.79 -2.18 8.81
C THR A 142 10.82 -1.55 7.89
N THR A 143 11.93 -2.23 7.65
CA THR A 143 12.92 -1.83 6.63
C THR A 143 12.93 -2.85 5.51
N ILE A 144 13.20 -2.38 4.29
CA ILE A 144 13.28 -3.19 3.07
C ILE A 144 14.55 -2.80 2.33
N ASP A 145 15.31 -3.79 1.88
CA ASP A 145 16.41 -3.62 0.93
C ASP A 145 15.92 -3.96 -0.48
N LYS A 146 15.30 -2.99 -1.14
CA LYS A 146 14.69 -3.15 -2.46
C LYS A 146 15.72 -3.41 -3.55
N GLN A 147 16.94 -2.90 -3.41
CA GLN A 147 18.00 -3.04 -4.42
C GLN A 147 18.51 -4.47 -4.52
N ASN A 148 18.63 -5.16 -3.37
CA ASN A 148 19.10 -6.54 -3.32
C ASN A 148 17.98 -7.56 -3.17
N ILE A 149 16.69 -7.15 -3.12
CA ILE A 149 15.59 -8.11 -3.34
C ILE A 149 15.96 -8.83 -4.62
N PRO A 150 16.10 -10.17 -4.60
CA PRO A 150 16.38 -10.91 -5.81
C PRO A 150 15.32 -10.48 -6.81
N ARG A 151 15.72 -9.73 -7.86
CA ARG A 151 14.85 -9.51 -9.02
C ARG A 151 14.45 -10.91 -9.38
N ILE A 152 13.18 -11.25 -9.13
CA ILE A 152 12.70 -12.61 -9.34
C ILE A 152 13.08 -12.89 -10.78
N ARG A 153 14.10 -13.74 -10.98
CA ARG A 153 14.31 -14.37 -12.27
C ARG A 153 12.95 -14.96 -12.55
N VAL A 154 12.29 -14.47 -13.59
CA VAL A 154 11.05 -15.08 -14.09
C VAL A 154 11.38 -16.56 -14.18
N ILE A 155 10.85 -17.36 -13.25
CA ILE A 155 11.17 -18.78 -13.17
C ILE A 155 10.45 -19.38 -14.35
N SER A 156 11.17 -19.45 -15.48
CA SER A 156 10.84 -20.31 -16.59
C SER A 156 10.96 -21.75 -16.10
N GLY A 157 9.83 -22.30 -15.67
CA GLY A 157 9.54 -23.73 -15.71
C GLY A 157 10.00 -24.59 -14.53
N SER A 158 9.10 -25.55 -14.24
CA SER A 158 9.26 -26.81 -13.50
C SER A 158 9.26 -26.76 -11.95
N GLY A 159 8.10 -27.10 -11.39
CA GLY A 159 7.92 -27.37 -9.96
C GLY A 159 6.48 -27.10 -9.53
N GLY A 160 5.63 -28.13 -9.57
CA GLY A 160 4.17 -28.06 -9.43
C GLY A 160 3.67 -27.14 -8.32
N LYS A 161 2.99 -26.06 -8.71
CA LYS A 161 2.05 -25.30 -7.90
C LYS A 161 0.87 -24.99 -8.80
N SER A 162 -0.35 -25.14 -8.28
CA SER A 162 -1.58 -24.94 -9.04
C SER A 162 -1.58 -23.58 -9.74
N THR A 163 -1.32 -23.59 -11.05
CA THR A 163 -1.52 -22.41 -11.89
C THR A 163 -3.02 -22.16 -11.91
N ARG A 164 -3.53 -21.29 -11.04
CA ARG A 164 -4.89 -20.76 -11.21
C ARG A 164 -4.91 -20.09 -12.57
N ARG A 165 -5.50 -20.77 -13.55
CA ARG A 165 -5.59 -20.28 -14.93
C ARG A 165 -6.40 -19.00 -14.90
N ILE A 166 -5.78 -17.92 -15.37
CA ILE A 166 -6.47 -16.66 -15.51
C ILE A 166 -7.47 -16.79 -16.66
N ASN A 167 -8.66 -16.26 -16.44
CA ASN A 167 -9.65 -16.17 -17.50
C ASN A 167 -9.37 -14.93 -18.35
N ASP A 168 -8.54 -15.11 -19.38
CA ASP A 168 -8.19 -14.08 -20.36
C ASP A 168 -9.39 -13.31 -20.95
N LYS A 169 -10.57 -13.95 -21.02
CA LYS A 169 -11.79 -13.31 -21.54
C LYS A 169 -12.35 -12.23 -20.61
N ASN A 170 -11.92 -12.24 -19.35
CA ASN A 170 -12.31 -11.29 -18.32
C ASN A 170 -11.39 -10.07 -18.28
N LEU A 171 -10.27 -10.10 -19.01
CA LEU A 171 -9.35 -8.97 -19.12
C LEU A 171 -9.85 -7.94 -20.15
N ILE A 172 -9.66 -6.67 -19.82
CA ILE A 172 -9.65 -5.54 -20.74
C ILE A 172 -8.21 -5.42 -21.21
N LYS A 173 -7.88 -6.14 -22.28
CA LYS A 173 -6.50 -6.24 -22.77
C LYS A 173 -6.00 -4.90 -23.29
N ILE A 174 -4.97 -4.36 -22.67
CA ILE A 174 -4.30 -3.14 -23.12
C ILE A 174 -3.29 -3.52 -24.20
N ARG A 175 -3.28 -2.73 -25.27
CA ARG A 175 -2.36 -2.90 -26.40
C ARG A 175 -1.78 -1.55 -26.75
N ASN A 176 -0.74 -1.17 -26.03
CA ASN A 176 0.00 0.06 -26.23
C ASN A 176 1.47 -0.26 -26.56
N THR A 177 2.13 0.65 -27.27
CA THR A 177 3.56 0.55 -27.61
C THR A 177 4.43 1.46 -26.75
N ASP A 178 3.82 2.34 -25.96
CA ASP A 178 4.48 3.25 -25.03
C ASP A 178 4.55 2.66 -23.60
N ASN A 179 5.07 3.43 -22.65
CA ASN A 179 5.21 3.00 -21.26
C ASN A 179 3.97 3.31 -20.40
N LEU A 180 2.84 3.68 -21.02
CA LEU A 180 1.65 4.20 -20.32
C LEU A 180 0.62 3.12 -19.94
N CYS A 181 1.00 1.83 -19.96
CA CYS A 181 0.04 0.73 -19.78
C CYS A 181 -0.79 0.84 -18.49
N LEU A 182 -0.21 1.33 -17.38
CA LEU A 182 -0.95 1.61 -16.15
C LEU A 182 -2.10 2.61 -16.37
N PHE A 183 -1.82 3.73 -17.03
CA PHE A 183 -2.82 4.77 -17.28
C PHE A 183 -3.87 4.33 -18.29
N TYR A 184 -3.47 3.59 -19.32
CA TYR A 184 -4.41 2.95 -20.24
C TYR A 184 -5.35 1.98 -19.52
N ALA A 185 -4.82 1.12 -18.65
CA ALA A 185 -5.61 0.16 -17.87
C ALA A 185 -6.58 0.86 -16.91
N LEU A 186 -6.11 1.90 -16.23
CA LEU A 186 -6.94 2.76 -15.37
C LEU A 186 -8.07 3.41 -16.17
N MET A 187 -7.76 4.07 -17.30
CA MET A 187 -8.74 4.78 -18.10
C MET A 187 -9.77 3.84 -18.73
N ALA A 188 -9.32 2.74 -19.33
CA ALA A 188 -10.19 1.73 -19.93
C ALA A 188 -11.13 1.10 -18.88
N SER A 189 -10.62 0.80 -17.69
CA SER A 189 -11.42 0.24 -16.60
C SER A 189 -12.41 1.27 -16.04
N TYR A 190 -12.01 2.53 -15.92
CA TYR A 190 -12.88 3.64 -15.55
C TYR A 190 -14.04 3.81 -16.53
N VAL A 191 -13.75 3.87 -17.84
CA VAL A 191 -14.78 3.99 -18.87
C VAL A 191 -15.74 2.80 -18.85
N TYR A 192 -15.20 1.59 -18.71
CA TYR A 192 -15.98 0.37 -18.61
C TYR A 192 -16.94 0.38 -17.41
N SER A 193 -16.47 0.87 -16.25
CA SER A 193 -17.26 0.87 -15.01
C SER A 193 -18.29 2.00 -14.93
N ILE A 194 -18.02 3.17 -15.52
CA ILE A 194 -18.85 4.37 -15.35
C ILE A 194 -19.89 4.57 -16.46
N PHE A 195 -19.50 4.35 -17.73
CA PHE A 195 -20.32 4.84 -18.84
C PHE A 195 -21.42 3.87 -19.30
N SER A 196 -21.49 2.66 -18.73
CA SER A 196 -22.48 1.63 -19.06
C SER A 196 -22.66 1.42 -20.57
N TRP A 197 -21.58 1.56 -21.35
CA TRP A 197 -21.65 1.49 -22.80
C TRP A 197 -22.00 0.08 -23.29
N PRO A 198 -22.75 -0.02 -24.41
CA PRO A 198 -22.87 -1.29 -25.12
C PRO A 198 -21.49 -1.85 -25.50
N LYS A 199 -21.38 -3.19 -25.51
CA LYS A 199 -20.11 -3.89 -25.81
C LYS A 199 -19.45 -3.42 -27.10
N TRP A 200 -20.24 -3.13 -28.15
CA TRP A 200 -19.71 -2.68 -29.44
C TRP A 200 -19.04 -1.30 -29.33
N LYS A 201 -19.61 -0.38 -28.55
CA LYS A 201 -19.08 0.98 -28.39
C LYS A 201 -17.79 0.97 -27.57
N PHE A 202 -17.76 0.19 -26.49
CA PHE A 202 -16.55 -0.01 -25.72
C PHE A 202 -15.45 -0.70 -26.55
N TYR A 203 -15.82 -1.66 -27.40
CA TYR A 203 -14.87 -2.30 -28.31
C TYR A 203 -14.29 -1.29 -29.32
N ASP A 204 -15.14 -0.44 -29.91
CA ASP A 204 -14.69 0.61 -30.84
C ASP A 204 -13.74 1.61 -30.16
N TYR A 205 -14.03 1.98 -28.91
CA TYR A 205 -13.16 2.81 -28.05
C TYR A 205 -11.79 2.16 -27.81
N MET A 206 -11.76 0.89 -27.41
CA MET A 206 -10.53 0.14 -27.13
C MET A 206 -9.66 -0.07 -28.37
N HIS A 207 -10.27 -0.15 -29.55
CA HIS A 207 -9.59 -0.51 -30.80
C HIS A 207 -9.49 0.64 -31.81
N SER A 208 -9.78 1.88 -31.40
CA SER A 208 -9.71 3.06 -32.26
C SER A 208 -10.51 2.91 -33.56
N ARG A 209 -11.74 2.41 -33.47
CA ARG A 209 -12.61 2.16 -34.63
C ARG A 209 -13.77 3.16 -34.69
N ARG A 210 -14.37 3.29 -35.88
CA ARG A 210 -15.68 3.90 -36.12
C ARG A 210 -15.89 5.25 -35.39
N GLY A 211 -15.04 6.22 -35.69
CA GLY A 211 -15.16 7.59 -35.14
C GLY A 211 -14.60 7.76 -33.73
N MET A 212 -14.04 6.71 -33.11
CA MET A 212 -13.31 6.77 -31.83
C MET A 212 -11.80 6.61 -32.02
N THR A 213 -11.27 7.02 -33.18
CA THR A 213 -9.87 6.88 -33.53
C THR A 213 -8.98 7.57 -32.48
N HIS A 214 -8.09 6.81 -31.83
CA HIS A 214 -7.19 7.27 -30.77
C HIS A 214 -7.89 7.84 -29.52
N GLN A 215 -9.19 7.60 -29.31
CA GLN A 215 -9.91 8.22 -28.18
C GLN A 215 -9.34 7.77 -26.83
N LEU A 216 -9.09 6.46 -26.65
CA LEU A 216 -8.48 5.94 -25.42
C LEU A 216 -7.10 6.58 -25.15
N GLU A 217 -6.28 6.77 -26.18
CA GLU A 217 -4.98 7.43 -26.08
C GLU A 217 -5.13 8.92 -25.69
N GLN A 218 -6.07 9.63 -26.30
CA GLN A 218 -6.34 11.03 -25.99
C GLN A 218 -6.84 11.22 -24.55
N ASP A 219 -7.79 10.38 -24.11
CA ASP A 219 -8.30 10.39 -22.75
C ASP A 219 -7.19 10.05 -21.74
N THR A 220 -6.35 9.06 -22.07
CA THR A 220 -5.19 8.67 -21.25
C THR A 220 -4.22 9.84 -21.10
N LYS A 221 -3.81 10.48 -22.20
CA LYS A 221 -2.93 11.66 -22.16
C LYS A 221 -3.57 12.84 -21.41
N LYS A 222 -4.89 13.00 -21.51
CA LYS A 222 -5.63 14.01 -20.73
C LYS A 222 -5.54 13.69 -19.24
N LEU A 223 -5.79 12.44 -18.84
CA LEU A 223 -5.64 12.02 -17.45
C LEU A 223 -4.23 12.27 -16.92
N LEU A 224 -3.18 11.95 -17.69
CA LEU A 224 -1.81 12.25 -17.27
C LEU A 224 -1.61 13.74 -16.98
N ARG A 225 -2.10 14.62 -17.86
CA ARG A 225 -2.03 16.08 -17.63
C ARG A 225 -2.80 16.49 -16.39
N ASP A 226 -4.01 15.98 -16.22
CA ASP A 226 -4.90 16.35 -15.11
C ASP A 226 -4.31 15.95 -13.73
N VAL A 227 -3.52 14.86 -13.68
CA VAL A 227 -2.85 14.41 -12.45
C VAL A 227 -1.38 14.86 -12.33
N GLY A 228 -0.90 15.68 -13.27
CA GLY A 228 0.47 16.17 -13.30
C GLY A 228 1.52 15.07 -13.50
N ALA A 229 1.20 14.03 -14.27
CA ALA A 229 2.14 12.98 -14.64
C ALA A 229 3.00 13.40 -15.84
N PRO A 230 4.34 13.30 -15.77
CA PRO A 230 5.20 13.47 -16.94
C PRO A 230 4.85 12.42 -17.99
N LEU A 231 4.99 12.75 -19.29
CA LEU A 231 4.64 11.86 -20.40
C LEU A 231 5.79 10.94 -20.83
N ASP A 232 7.00 11.22 -20.36
CA ASP A 232 8.27 10.68 -20.82
C ASP A 232 8.94 9.77 -19.77
N GLN A 233 8.19 9.27 -18.78
CA GLN A 233 8.76 8.34 -17.80
C GLN A 233 9.01 6.96 -18.42
N PRO A 234 10.10 6.28 -18.01
CA PRO A 234 10.38 4.92 -18.48
C PRO A 234 9.35 3.91 -17.98
N SER A 235 8.69 4.19 -16.85
CA SER A 235 7.65 3.34 -16.27
C SER A 235 6.85 4.12 -15.23
N TYR A 236 5.60 3.71 -14.99
CA TYR A 236 4.74 4.29 -13.97
C TYR A 236 4.36 3.20 -12.96
N ASP A 237 4.79 3.39 -11.72
CA ASP A 237 4.45 2.46 -10.65
C ASP A 237 3.08 2.76 -10.03
N ALA A 238 2.40 1.72 -9.57
CA ALA A 238 1.07 1.85 -8.99
C ALA A 238 1.08 2.66 -7.67
N GLN A 239 2.15 2.58 -6.88
CA GLN A 239 2.23 3.19 -5.56
C GLN A 239 2.22 4.73 -5.64
N ASN A 240 2.88 5.29 -6.65
CA ASN A 240 2.96 6.73 -6.85
C ASN A 240 1.78 7.30 -7.64
N TRP A 241 1.30 6.56 -8.66
CA TRP A 241 0.37 7.12 -9.64
C TRP A 241 -1.10 6.81 -9.38
N VAL A 242 -1.42 5.61 -8.87
CA VAL A 242 -2.82 5.25 -8.57
C VAL A 242 -3.44 6.20 -7.54
N PRO A 243 -2.75 6.60 -6.45
CA PRO A 243 -3.32 7.56 -5.50
C PRO A 243 -3.71 8.89 -6.14
N LYS A 244 -2.86 9.43 -7.01
CA LYS A 244 -3.12 10.70 -7.70
C LYS A 244 -4.34 10.61 -8.60
N VAL A 245 -4.44 9.52 -9.37
CA VAL A 245 -5.58 9.26 -10.26
C VAL A 245 -6.88 9.09 -9.47
N VAL A 246 -6.88 8.25 -8.44
CA VAL A 246 -8.08 8.00 -7.62
C VAL A 246 -8.53 9.26 -6.89
N ASN A 247 -7.59 10.03 -6.32
CA ASN A 247 -7.94 11.29 -5.66
C ASN A 247 -8.51 12.30 -6.66
N TYR A 248 -7.90 12.43 -7.85
CA TYR A 248 -8.43 13.26 -8.92
C TYR A 248 -9.85 12.85 -9.30
N TRP A 249 -10.12 11.57 -9.57
CA TRP A 249 -11.48 11.11 -9.89
C TRP A 249 -12.48 11.33 -8.77
N ASN A 250 -12.06 11.15 -7.51
CA ASN A 250 -12.92 11.45 -6.36
C ASN A 250 -13.22 12.96 -6.25
N THR A 251 -12.34 13.86 -6.71
CA THR A 251 -12.64 15.31 -6.76
C THR A 251 -13.72 15.67 -7.79
N LEU A 252 -13.91 14.84 -8.82
CA LEU A 252 -14.95 15.05 -9.83
C LEU A 252 -16.35 14.74 -9.29
N ASN A 253 -16.46 14.17 -8.08
CA ASN A 253 -17.70 13.81 -7.39
C ASN A 253 -18.66 12.93 -8.23
N ILE A 254 -18.07 12.07 -9.07
CA ILE A 254 -18.78 11.13 -9.95
C ILE A 254 -18.90 9.72 -9.34
N GLY A 255 -18.27 9.50 -8.18
CA GLY A 255 -18.30 8.23 -7.45
C GLY A 255 -17.13 8.12 -6.47
N MET A 256 -17.25 7.17 -5.54
CA MET A 256 -16.15 6.77 -4.65
C MET A 256 -15.39 5.60 -5.29
N PHE A 257 -14.19 5.87 -5.78
CA PHE A 257 -13.36 4.86 -6.45
C PHE A 257 -12.43 4.15 -5.47
N LYS A 258 -12.30 2.83 -5.65
CA LYS A 258 -11.23 2.03 -5.04
C LYS A 258 -10.56 1.16 -6.10
N VAL A 259 -9.25 1.31 -6.23
CA VAL A 259 -8.45 0.51 -7.16
C VAL A 259 -7.93 -0.73 -6.46
N TYR A 260 -8.02 -1.86 -7.14
CA TYR A 260 -7.46 -3.15 -6.75
C TYR A 260 -6.57 -3.66 -7.86
N ILE A 261 -5.33 -4.04 -7.55
CA ILE A 261 -4.40 -4.61 -8.52
C ILE A 261 -4.07 -6.02 -8.09
N PHE A 262 -4.38 -7.00 -8.93
CA PHE A 262 -4.02 -8.39 -8.72
C PHE A 262 -2.72 -8.71 -9.44
N GLY A 263 -1.82 -9.41 -8.75
CA GLY A 263 -0.62 -9.95 -9.35
C GLY A 263 -0.84 -11.34 -9.91
N GLU A 264 0.10 -11.80 -10.74
CA GLU A 264 0.19 -13.21 -11.10
C GLU A 264 0.29 -14.07 -9.83
N PHE A 265 -0.64 -15.03 -9.68
CA PHE A 265 -0.73 -15.96 -8.54
C PHE A 265 -1.16 -15.36 -7.19
N ALA A 266 -1.61 -14.10 -7.15
CA ALA A 266 -2.04 -13.50 -5.89
C ALA A 266 -3.49 -13.92 -5.54
N GLU A 267 -3.69 -14.50 -4.35
CA GLU A 267 -5.03 -14.78 -3.80
C GLU A 267 -5.74 -13.49 -3.37
N GLU A 268 -4.96 -12.46 -3.04
CA GLU A 268 -5.41 -11.13 -2.63
C GLU A 268 -4.78 -10.06 -3.55
N PRO A 269 -5.35 -8.85 -3.62
CA PRO A 269 -4.75 -7.74 -4.35
C PRO A 269 -3.33 -7.44 -3.84
N ILE A 270 -2.36 -7.36 -4.73
CA ILE A 270 -0.98 -6.95 -4.40
C ILE A 270 -0.89 -5.45 -4.10
N PHE A 271 -1.88 -4.68 -4.53
CA PHE A 271 -2.01 -3.26 -4.24
C PHE A 271 -3.48 -2.86 -4.19
N LYS A 272 -3.83 -1.95 -3.28
CA LYS A 272 -5.17 -1.34 -3.21
C LYS A 272 -5.07 0.10 -2.74
N TYR A 273 -5.92 0.97 -3.30
CA TYR A 273 -6.01 2.37 -2.89
C TYR A 273 -7.42 2.93 -3.10
N GLY A 274 -7.93 3.63 -2.10
CA GLY A 274 -9.26 4.24 -2.10
C GLY A 274 -9.91 4.14 -0.72
N GLN A 275 -11.08 4.76 -0.56
CA GLN A 275 -11.83 4.73 0.70
C GLN A 275 -12.34 3.32 1.01
N GLU A 276 -12.47 2.96 2.29
CA GLU A 276 -13.07 1.68 2.69
C GLU A 276 -14.53 1.55 2.25
N LYS A 277 -15.27 2.66 2.26
CA LYS A 277 -16.56 2.76 1.61
C LYS A 277 -16.33 3.25 0.17
N PHE A 278 -16.63 2.40 -0.79
CA PHE A 278 -16.51 2.71 -2.22
C PHE A 278 -17.70 2.13 -2.98
N ASP A 279 -18.02 2.76 -4.10
CA ASP A 279 -19.14 2.35 -4.95
C ASP A 279 -18.65 1.79 -6.28
N THR A 280 -17.47 2.24 -6.75
CA THR A 280 -16.91 1.83 -8.04
C THR A 280 -15.52 1.21 -7.86
N PRO A 281 -15.39 -0.12 -7.88
CA PRO A 281 -14.09 -0.75 -7.93
C PRO A 281 -13.50 -0.63 -9.33
N ILE A 282 -12.23 -0.28 -9.38
CA ILE A 282 -11.40 -0.34 -10.58
C ILE A 282 -10.42 -1.48 -10.36
N ILE A 283 -10.52 -2.52 -11.18
CA ILE A 283 -9.77 -3.74 -10.96
C ILE A 283 -8.76 -3.88 -12.09
N LEU A 284 -7.48 -4.01 -11.74
CA LEU A 284 -6.39 -4.21 -12.68
C LEU A 284 -5.71 -5.55 -12.43
N TYR A 285 -5.05 -6.06 -13.46
CA TYR A 285 -4.21 -7.23 -13.41
C TYR A 285 -2.80 -6.86 -13.87
N HIS A 286 -1.78 -7.22 -13.09
CA HIS A 286 -0.39 -6.92 -13.37
C HIS A 286 0.41 -8.20 -13.62
N HIS A 287 0.99 -8.30 -14.80
CA HIS A 287 1.80 -9.44 -15.24
C HIS A 287 2.86 -8.99 -16.24
N ASN A 288 4.08 -9.53 -16.11
CA ASN A 288 5.22 -9.20 -16.98
C ASN A 288 5.45 -7.70 -17.21
N GLN A 289 5.37 -6.89 -16.13
CA GLN A 289 5.51 -5.43 -16.16
C GLN A 289 4.43 -4.72 -17.01
N HIS A 290 3.30 -5.37 -17.28
CA HIS A 290 2.17 -4.84 -18.02
C HIS A 290 0.92 -4.80 -17.13
N PHE A 291 0.07 -3.79 -17.36
CA PHE A 291 -1.22 -3.66 -16.68
C PHE A 291 -2.37 -3.86 -17.67
N ASP A 292 -3.27 -4.78 -17.32
CA ASP A 292 -4.56 -4.95 -17.97
C ASP A 292 -5.69 -4.52 -17.04
N GLY A 293 -6.82 -4.09 -17.60
CA GLY A 293 -8.05 -3.94 -16.82
C GLY A 293 -8.72 -5.29 -16.58
N VAL A 294 -9.55 -5.39 -15.55
CA VAL A 294 -10.33 -6.58 -15.22
C VAL A 294 -11.80 -6.20 -15.13
N ARG A 295 -12.65 -6.89 -15.90
CA ARG A 295 -14.08 -6.57 -15.96
C ARG A 295 -14.82 -6.94 -14.69
N ARG A 296 -14.44 -8.04 -14.05
CA ARG A 296 -15.05 -8.58 -12.82
C ARG A 296 -13.99 -9.28 -11.99
N ALA A 297 -13.94 -9.04 -10.67
CA ALA A 297 -13.03 -9.79 -9.80
C ALA A 297 -13.39 -11.29 -9.80
N SER A 298 -14.68 -11.57 -9.66
CA SER A 298 -15.24 -12.90 -9.91
C SER A 298 -14.95 -13.31 -11.35
N ASP A 299 -14.46 -14.54 -11.52
CA ASP A 299 -14.04 -15.13 -12.80
C ASP A 299 -12.62 -14.77 -13.24
N LEU A 300 -11.89 -13.85 -12.59
CA LEU A 300 -10.48 -13.58 -12.95
C LEU A 300 -9.61 -14.84 -12.80
N PHE A 301 -9.77 -15.53 -11.66
CA PHE A 301 -9.05 -16.78 -11.34
C PHE A 301 -9.94 -18.02 -11.41
N GLY A 302 -11.09 -17.95 -12.09
CA GLY A 302 -12.06 -19.04 -12.19
C GLY A 302 -12.90 -19.30 -10.92
N GLU A 303 -12.66 -18.56 -9.84
CA GLU A 303 -13.45 -18.59 -8.61
C GLU A 303 -14.18 -17.26 -8.41
N ALA A 304 -15.27 -17.30 -7.63
CA ALA A 304 -15.97 -16.09 -7.24
C ALA A 304 -15.17 -15.36 -6.14
N TYR A 305 -15.07 -14.04 -6.22
CA TYR A 305 -14.21 -13.23 -5.35
C TYR A 305 -14.97 -12.07 -4.73
N CYS A 306 -14.76 -11.84 -3.43
CA CYS A 306 -15.32 -10.69 -2.73
C CYS A 306 -14.26 -9.62 -2.52
N LEU A 307 -14.44 -8.44 -3.13
CA LEU A 307 -13.49 -7.33 -3.03
C LEU A 307 -13.43 -6.69 -1.63
N PHE A 308 -14.47 -6.82 -0.81
CA PHE A 308 -14.44 -6.32 0.57
C PHE A 308 -13.83 -7.29 1.56
N CYS A 309 -14.27 -8.55 1.50
CA CYS A 309 -13.70 -9.58 2.38
C CYS A 309 -12.33 -10.05 1.89
N GLU A 310 -11.92 -9.63 0.70
CA GLU A 310 -10.68 -9.98 0.03
C GLU A 310 -10.42 -11.50 0.04
N LYS A 311 -11.45 -12.27 -0.30
CA LYS A 311 -11.38 -13.73 -0.29
C LYS A 311 -12.22 -14.36 -1.40
N THR A 312 -11.79 -15.53 -1.87
CA THR A 312 -12.63 -16.36 -2.73
C THR A 312 -13.72 -17.08 -1.95
N TYR A 313 -14.79 -17.46 -2.65
CA TYR A 313 -15.86 -18.26 -2.08
C TYR A 313 -16.49 -19.16 -3.15
N ASN A 314 -16.91 -20.35 -2.72
CA ASN A 314 -17.47 -21.36 -3.62
C ASN A 314 -18.98 -21.16 -3.85
N ARG A 315 -19.70 -20.75 -2.80
CA ARG A 315 -21.16 -20.63 -2.84
C ARG A 315 -21.58 -19.22 -2.42
N PRO A 316 -22.32 -18.52 -3.29
CA PRO A 316 -22.83 -17.20 -2.99
C PRO A 316 -23.61 -17.08 -1.67
N LYS A 317 -24.46 -18.07 -1.38
CA LYS A 317 -25.31 -18.10 -0.19
C LYS A 317 -24.48 -18.17 1.10
N ASP A 318 -23.47 -19.04 1.12
CA ASP A 318 -22.59 -19.24 2.28
C ASP A 318 -21.68 -18.03 2.52
N HIS A 319 -21.30 -17.33 1.45
CA HIS A 319 -20.59 -16.07 1.59
C HIS A 319 -21.48 -14.97 2.17
N ALA A 320 -22.74 -14.88 1.73
CA ALA A 320 -23.67 -13.85 2.20
C ALA A 320 -24.00 -13.95 3.69
N THR A 321 -23.91 -15.14 4.30
CA THR A 321 -24.12 -15.31 5.76
C THR A 321 -22.93 -14.81 6.60
N SER A 322 -21.72 -14.81 6.04
CA SER A 322 -20.50 -14.37 6.73
C SER A 322 -20.04 -12.96 6.34
N CYS A 323 -20.35 -12.52 5.13
CA CYS A 323 -20.06 -11.18 4.63
C CYS A 323 -21.13 -10.20 5.13
N LYS A 324 -20.75 -9.28 6.02
CA LYS A 324 -21.67 -8.28 6.59
C LYS A 324 -21.81 -7.02 5.72
N VAL A 325 -21.18 -6.98 4.55
CA VAL A 325 -21.14 -5.77 3.71
C VAL A 325 -22.41 -5.67 2.86
N LYS A 326 -23.08 -4.51 2.96
CA LYS A 326 -24.30 -4.17 2.22
C LYS A 326 -23.96 -3.37 0.96
N CYS A 327 -24.57 -3.72 -0.17
CA CYS A 327 -24.57 -2.90 -1.38
C CYS A 327 -25.13 -1.51 -1.12
N GLN A 328 -24.39 -0.42 -1.39
CA GLN A 328 -24.96 0.92 -1.27
C GLN A 328 -26.03 1.19 -2.35
N ASN A 329 -25.89 0.57 -3.54
CA ASN A 329 -26.88 0.71 -4.62
C ASN A 329 -28.16 -0.10 -4.41
N CYS A 330 -28.07 -1.37 -3.95
CA CYS A 330 -29.24 -2.25 -3.87
C CYS A 330 -29.54 -2.78 -2.46
N SER A 331 -28.80 -2.34 -1.44
CA SER A 331 -28.91 -2.77 -0.03
C SER A 331 -28.78 -4.29 0.23
N ARG A 332 -28.52 -5.10 -0.80
CA ARG A 332 -28.32 -6.55 -0.68
C ARG A 332 -26.98 -6.85 -0.02
N ILE A 333 -27.00 -7.85 0.85
CA ILE A 333 -25.82 -8.40 1.50
C ILE A 333 -25.31 -9.56 0.64
N GLY A 334 -24.01 -9.58 0.38
CA GLY A 334 -23.33 -10.75 -0.17
C GLY A 334 -22.67 -10.53 -1.54
N PRO A 335 -22.48 -11.62 -2.29
CA PRO A 335 -21.57 -11.70 -3.45
C PRO A 335 -22.11 -10.97 -4.69
N LYS A 336 -21.19 -10.55 -5.58
CA LYS A 336 -21.43 -9.67 -6.74
C LYS A 336 -21.62 -8.19 -6.36
N PHE A 337 -20.80 -7.72 -5.42
CA PHE A 337 -20.68 -6.30 -5.10
C PHE A 337 -19.57 -5.62 -5.93
N PRO A 338 -19.79 -4.36 -6.38
CA PRO A 338 -21.07 -3.67 -6.38
C PRO A 338 -21.97 -4.31 -7.44
N CYS A 339 -23.29 -4.23 -7.24
CA CYS A 339 -24.19 -4.61 -8.33
C CYS A 339 -23.97 -3.63 -9.49
N GLN A 340 -24.10 -4.13 -10.73
CA GLN A 340 -24.16 -3.20 -11.87
C GLN A 340 -25.33 -2.22 -11.64
N PRO A 341 -25.14 -0.93 -11.93
CA PRO A 341 -26.22 0.05 -11.84
C PRO A 341 -27.43 -0.36 -12.69
#